data_AF-A0A183V9T2-F1
#
_entry.id   AF-A0A183V9T2-F1
#
_cell.length_a   1.000
_cell.length_b   1.000
_cell.length_c   1.000
_cell.angle_alpha   90.00
_cell.angle_beta   90.00
_cell.angle_gamma   90.00
#
_symmetry.space_group_name_H-M   'P 1'
#
loop_
_entity.id
_entity.type
_entity.pdbx_description
1 polymer ?
#
loop_
_entity_poly.entity_id
_entity_poly.type
_entity_poly.pdbx_seq_one_letter_code
_entity_poly.pdbx_strand_id
1 'polypeptide(L)'
;MSQWEPWYLRKSCPVFCEPCVPAYSGIWPARRCVVIVGAILFAIGVMILLGLLLTCIAVECAAIVSALLPFALILIIVGILLFHCGWAAHLLDDGEELP
;
A
#
# COMPACT_ATOMS: atom_id res chain seq x y z
N MET A 1 -33.08 6.74 17.01
CA MET A 1 -31.74 7.28 17.29
C MET A 1 -30.75 6.23 16.82
N SER A 2 -29.85 6.54 15.89
CA SER A 2 -28.87 5.57 15.41
C SER A 2 -27.91 5.22 16.56
N GLN A 3 -27.91 3.95 16.94
CA GLN A 3 -27.02 3.42 17.96
C GLN A 3 -25.57 3.58 17.48
N TRP A 4 -24.70 4.15 18.31
CA TRP A 4 -23.29 4.31 17.97
C TRP A 4 -22.65 2.92 17.92
N GLU A 5 -22.17 2.53 16.74
CA GLU A 5 -21.35 1.34 16.55
C GLU A 5 -19.90 1.75 16.26
N PRO A 6 -18.93 1.10 16.91
CA PRO A 6 -17.52 1.28 16.59
C PRO A 6 -17.21 0.97 15.13
N TRP A 7 -16.29 1.72 14.54
CA TRP A 7 -15.92 1.61 13.11
C TRP A 7 -15.45 0.20 12.69
N TYR A 8 -14.82 -0.54 13.61
CA TYR A 8 -14.41 -1.94 13.38
C TYR A 8 -15.60 -2.93 13.37
N LEU A 9 -16.74 -2.56 13.95
CA LEU A 9 -18.00 -3.33 13.89
C LEU A 9 -18.83 -2.97 12.66
N ARG A 10 -18.72 -1.73 12.19
CA ARG A 10 -19.41 -1.25 10.98
C ARG A 10 -18.76 -1.75 9.67
N LYS A 11 -17.59 -2.41 9.76
CA LYS A 11 -16.73 -2.85 8.64
C LYS A 11 -16.42 -1.78 7.58
N SER A 12 -16.75 -0.54 7.89
CA SER A 12 -16.42 0.65 7.12
C SER A 12 -15.14 1.18 7.75
N CYS A 13 -14.02 0.81 7.15
CA CYS A 13 -12.72 1.32 7.56
C CYS A 13 -12.78 2.86 7.52
N PRO A 14 -12.35 3.57 8.59
CA PRO A 14 -12.32 5.03 8.60
C PRO A 14 -11.30 5.63 7.60
N VAL A 15 -10.60 4.75 6.87
CA VAL A 15 -9.59 5.05 5.85
C VAL A 15 -10.10 4.63 4.45
N PHE A 16 -11.40 4.42 4.26
CA PHE A 16 -11.93 4.34 2.91
C PHE A 16 -11.92 5.75 2.32
N CYS A 17 -11.08 5.95 1.32
CA CYS A 17 -11.31 7.05 0.40
C CYS A 17 -12.56 6.66 -0.41
N GLU A 18 -13.73 7.25 -0.13
CA GLU A 18 -14.98 6.99 -0.87
C GLU A 18 -14.80 7.00 -2.41
N PRO A 19 -13.97 7.87 -3.01
CA PRO A 19 -13.69 7.83 -4.45
C PRO A 19 -12.97 6.55 -4.92
N CYS A 20 -12.29 5.84 -4.02
CA CYS A 20 -11.47 4.67 -4.32
C CYS A 20 -12.23 3.34 -4.12
N VAL A 21 -13.49 3.37 -3.67
CA VAL A 21 -14.34 2.18 -3.52
C VAL A 21 -14.41 1.32 -4.80
N PRO A 22 -14.57 1.90 -6.02
CA PRO A 22 -14.53 1.12 -7.26
C PRO A 22 -13.20 0.41 -7.52
N ALA A 23 -12.09 0.98 -7.06
CA ALA A 23 -10.78 0.37 -7.19
C ALA A 23 -10.62 -0.81 -6.21
N TYR A 24 -11.10 -0.65 -4.97
CA TYR A 24 -11.05 -1.73 -3.98
C TYR A 24 -11.91 -2.93 -4.38
N SER A 25 -13.10 -2.70 -4.94
CA SER A 25 -13.96 -3.78 -5.45
C SER A 25 -13.35 -4.48 -6.68
N GLY A 26 -12.74 -3.74 -7.61
CA GLY A 26 -12.03 -4.33 -8.75
C GLY A 26 -10.80 -5.17 -8.37
N ILE A 27 -10.13 -4.82 -7.26
CA ILE A 27 -8.96 -5.52 -6.73
C ILE A 27 -9.34 -6.75 -5.89
N TRP A 28 -10.58 -6.83 -5.41
CA TRP A 28 -11.08 -7.89 -4.53
C TRP A 28 -10.73 -9.33 -4.93
N PRO A 29 -10.86 -9.78 -6.21
CA PRO A 29 -10.51 -11.15 -6.60
C PRO A 29 -9.02 -11.47 -6.42
N ALA A 30 -8.16 -10.45 -6.48
CA ALA A 30 -6.71 -10.58 -6.35
C ALA A 30 -6.17 -9.98 -5.03
N ARG A 31 -7.03 -9.72 -4.03
CA ARG A 31 -6.69 -8.97 -2.80
C ARG A 31 -5.42 -9.46 -2.11
N ARG A 32 -5.27 -10.77 -1.93
CA ARG A 32 -4.07 -11.37 -1.30
C ARG A 32 -2.82 -11.11 -2.11
N CYS A 33 -2.90 -11.28 -3.43
CA CYS A 33 -1.77 -11.01 -4.33
C CYS A 33 -1.37 -9.53 -4.27
N VAL A 34 -2.34 -8.62 -4.28
CA VAL A 34 -2.08 -7.17 -4.23
C VAL A 34 -1.45 -6.74 -2.90
N VAL A 35 -1.91 -7.28 -1.76
CA VAL A 35 -1.27 -7.02 -0.46
C VAL A 35 0.17 -7.52 -0.45
N ILE A 36 0.41 -8.77 -0.87
CA ILE A 36 1.74 -9.38 -0.85
C ILE A 36 2.70 -8.62 -1.76
N VAL A 37 2.28 -8.32 -3.00
CA VAL A 37 3.09 -7.56 -3.96
C VAL A 37 3.35 -6.15 -3.44
N GLY A 38 2.35 -5.47 -2.89
CA GLY A 38 2.52 -4.14 -2.28
C GLY A 38 3.54 -4.15 -1.14
N ALA A 39 3.46 -5.13 -0.24
CA ALA A 39 4.42 -5.31 0.85
C ALA A 39 5.85 -5.58 0.35
N ILE A 40 6.01 -6.41 -0.68
CA ILE A 40 7.31 -6.70 -1.29
C ILE A 40 7.89 -5.45 -1.95
N LEU A 41 7.11 -4.73 -2.76
CA LEU A 41 7.56 -3.50 -3.42
C LEU A 41 7.97 -2.43 -2.41
N PHE A 42 7.19 -2.25 -1.35
CA PHE A 42 7.50 -1.34 -0.26
C PHE A 42 8.81 -1.72 0.43
N ALA A 43 8.99 -3.00 0.79
CA ALA A 43 10.21 -3.48 1.42
C ALA A 43 11.44 -3.27 0.52
N ILE A 44 11.33 -3.57 -0.78
CA ILE A 44 12.41 -3.34 -1.75
C ILE A 44 12.76 -1.84 -1.82
N GLY A 45 11.76 -0.97 -1.92
CA GLY A 45 11.98 0.48 -1.96
C GLY A 45 12.69 1.00 -0.70
N VAL A 46 12.28 0.54 0.48
CA VAL A 46 12.95 0.87 1.76
C VAL A 46 14.39 0.34 1.79
N MET A 47 14.63 -0.90 1.36
CA MET A 47 15.97 -1.49 1.33
C MET A 47 16.90 -0.73 0.36
N ILE A 48 16.41 -0.30 -0.80
CA ILE A 48 17.16 0.54 -1.74
C ILE A 48 17.47 1.90 -1.12
N LEU A 49 16.50 2.53 -0.45
CA LEU A 49 16.69 3.83 0.20
C LEU A 49 17.74 3.76 1.31
N LEU A 50 17.66 2.73 2.17
CA LEU A 50 18.65 2.48 3.22
C LEU A 50 20.03 2.17 2.64
N GLY A 51 20.10 1.36 1.58
CA GLY A 51 21.34 1.05 0.88
C GLY A 51 21.99 2.30 0.27
N LEU A 52 21.19 3.16 -0.37
CA LEU A 52 21.64 4.47 -0.87
C LEU A 52 22.20 5.35 0.25
N LEU A 53 21.53 5.38 1.40
CA LEU A 53 21.96 6.18 2.55
C LEU A 53 23.34 5.73 3.05
N LEU A 54 23.55 4.42 3.17
CA LEU A 54 24.84 3.83 3.54
C LEU A 54 25.93 4.11 2.50
N THR A 55 25.64 3.97 1.21
CA THR A 55 26.64 4.22 0.15
C THR A 55 27.00 5.70 0.04
N CYS A 56 26.05 6.61 0.23
CA CYS A 56 26.30 8.05 0.19
C CYS A 56 27.12 8.56 1.38
N ILE A 57 27.03 7.90 2.53
CA ILE A 57 27.91 8.20 3.68
C ILE A 57 29.33 7.65 3.44
N ALA A 58 29.44 6.51 2.74
CA ALA A 58 30.72 5.85 2.50
C ALA A 58 31.53 6.47 1.35
N VAL A 59 30.86 6.96 0.28
CA VAL A 59 31.48 7.45 -0.96
C VAL A 59 30.64 8.61 -1.55
N GLU A 60 31.28 9.56 -2.23
CA GLU A 60 30.56 10.58 -3.02
C GLU A 60 29.76 9.92 -4.17
N CYS A 61 28.43 9.89 -4.04
CA CYS A 61 27.55 9.08 -4.89
C CYS A 61 26.57 9.88 -5.77
N ALA A 62 26.89 11.15 -6.12
CA ALA A 62 25.94 12.06 -6.78
C ALA A 62 25.21 11.47 -8.00
N ALA A 63 25.92 10.73 -8.86
CA ALA A 63 25.32 10.10 -10.04
C ALA A 63 24.34 8.96 -9.68
N ILE A 64 24.69 8.12 -8.71
CA ILE A 64 23.88 6.96 -8.30
C ILE A 64 22.60 7.44 -7.58
N VAL A 65 22.72 8.49 -6.76
CA VAL A 65 21.59 9.10 -6.05
C VAL A 65 20.52 9.59 -7.03
N SER A 66 20.91 10.28 -8.10
CA SER A 66 19.96 10.85 -9.05
C SER A 66 19.05 9.82 -9.75
N ALA A 67 19.52 8.58 -9.90
CA ALA A 67 18.76 7.51 -10.53
C ALA A 67 18.01 6.63 -9.52
N LEU A 68 18.69 6.19 -8.45
CA LEU A 68 18.09 5.24 -7.50
C LEU A 68 17.13 5.90 -6.51
N LEU A 69 17.33 7.18 -6.16
CA LEU A 69 16.45 7.88 -5.24
C LEU A 69 15.00 8.01 -5.78
N PRO A 70 14.75 8.52 -7.00
CA PRO A 70 13.39 8.59 -7.52
C PRO A 70 12.79 7.19 -7.71
N PHE A 71 13.60 6.20 -8.10
CA PHE A 71 13.14 4.82 -8.24
C PHE A 71 12.69 4.22 -6.90
N ALA A 72 13.48 4.41 -5.84
CA ALA A 72 13.13 3.96 -4.49
C ALA A 72 11.83 4.62 -3.99
N LEU A 73 11.67 5.93 -4.22
CA LEU A 73 10.45 6.65 -3.84
C LEU A 73 9.22 6.15 -4.59
N ILE A 74 9.33 5.91 -5.90
CA ILE A 74 8.22 5.34 -6.69
C ILE A 74 7.82 3.97 -6.15
N LEU A 75 8.79 3.09 -5.87
CA LEU A 75 8.53 1.77 -5.29
C LEU A 75 7.84 1.85 -3.93
N ILE A 76 8.25 2.79 -3.08
CA ILE A 76 7.63 3.03 -1.76
C ILE A 76 6.19 3.51 -1.92
N ILE A 77 5.95 4.51 -2.77
CA ILE A 77 4.61 5.08 -2.99
C ILE A 77 3.67 4.02 -3.57
N VAL A 78 4.09 3.34 -4.64
CA VAL A 78 3.29 2.30 -5.28
C VAL A 78 3.07 1.12 -4.31
N GLY A 79 4.09 0.71 -3.57
CA GLY A 79 4.00 -0.35 -2.58
C GLY A 79 2.99 -0.05 -1.48
N ILE A 80 3.02 1.16 -0.90
CA ILE A 80 2.05 1.63 0.09
C ILE A 80 0.63 1.67 -0.49
N LEU A 81 0.46 2.20 -1.71
CA LEU A 81 -0.86 2.31 -2.34
C LEU A 81 -1.46 0.92 -2.58
N LEU A 82 -0.68 -0.01 -3.14
CA LEU A 82 -1.15 -1.38 -3.36
C LEU A 82 -1.43 -2.10 -2.04
N PHE A 83 -0.56 -1.95 -1.04
CA PHE A 83 -0.79 -2.53 0.28
C PHE A 83 -2.09 -2.00 0.90
N HIS A 84 -2.31 -0.69 0.84
CA HIS A 84 -3.52 -0.04 1.33
C HIS A 84 -4.77 -0.53 0.57
N CYS A 85 -4.73 -0.55 -0.76
CA CYS A 85 -5.84 -1.03 -1.59
C CYS A 85 -6.17 -2.51 -1.34
N GLY A 86 -5.17 -3.36 -1.25
CA GLY A 86 -5.35 -4.78 -0.98
C GLY A 86 -5.89 -5.04 0.44
N TRP A 87 -5.42 -4.25 1.43
CA TRP A 87 -5.91 -4.31 2.79
C TRP A 87 -7.36 -3.83 2.90
N ALA A 88 -7.68 -2.71 2.24
CA ALA A 88 -9.04 -2.19 2.15
C ALA A 88 -9.97 -3.20 1.44
N ALA A 89 -9.52 -3.83 0.36
CA ALA A 89 -10.25 -4.88 -0.34
C ALA A 89 -10.46 -6.15 0.53
N HIS A 90 -9.53 -6.45 1.44
CA HIS A 90 -9.71 -7.53 2.41
C HIS A 90 -10.76 -7.23 3.46
N LEU A 91 -10.95 -5.96 3.83
CA LEU A 91 -11.96 -5.55 4.79
C LEU A 91 -13.36 -5.41 4.19
N LEU A 92 -13.47 -5.37 2.86
CA LEU A 92 -14.73 -5.45 2.11
C LEU A 92 -15.35 -6.86 2.08
N ASP A 93 -14.76 -7.85 2.78
CA ASP A 93 -15.31 -9.21 2.95
C ASP A 93 -16.51 -9.15 3.93
N ASP A 94 -17.60 -8.59 3.44
CA ASP A 94 -18.94 -8.83 3.98
C ASP A 94 -19.38 -10.23 3.58
N GLY A 95 -19.97 -10.98 4.50
CA GLY A 95 -20.41 -12.36 4.31
C GLY A 95 -21.58 -12.52 3.32
N GLU A 96 -21.71 -11.61 2.37
CA GLU A 96 -22.52 -11.76 1.18
C GLU A 96 -21.56 -11.98 0.01
N GLU A 97 -21.70 -13.16 -0.61
CA GLU A 97 -21.21 -13.41 -1.96
C GLU A 97 -21.59 -12.21 -2.83
N LEU A 98 -20.59 -11.40 -3.19
CA LEU A 98 -20.71 -10.47 -4.31
C LEU A 98 -21.18 -11.30 -5.53
N PRO A 99 -22.18 -10.83 -6.30
CA PRO A 99 -22.78 -11.59 -7.40
C PRO A 99 -21.78 -12.02 -8.48
#